data_AF-Q5JJ14-F1
#
_entry.id   AF-Q5JJ14-F1
#
_cell.length_a   1.000
_cell.length_b   1.000
_cell.length_c   1.000
_cell.angle_alpha   90.00
_cell.angle_beta   90.00
_cell.angle_gamma   90.00
#
_symmetry.space_group_name_H-M   'P 1'
#
loop_
_entity.id
_entity.type
_entity.pdbx_description
1 polymer ?
#
loop_
_entity_poly.entity_id
_entity_poly.type
_entity_poly.pdbx_seq_one_letter_code
_entity_poly.pdbx_strand_id
1 'polypeptide(L)'
;MLRLARSWLEFSVAYVLIVVGFIYGTKHDKTHRDILLMILPSVITLNGVNGFILNGPFERYTFGPLALMSIFSGYGIIELYNNFKSKIKPLNILTVEKWIALFLIVQLILLNAAVLKLSDIGAKGIQDYGYWYDRKVFNILKERAAPEEFFVGTPHPALIGFKNWTWADRNIKKAVELDPDWLITFKSWVNFRENPQEIRELEIYSVGPYLLIHAEEKGAIKKYVVSSDLKLWKFRK
;
A
#
# COMPACT_ATOMS: atom_id res chain seq x y z
N MET A 1 -23.22 -2.80 -11.28
CA MET A 1 -24.13 -2.85 -10.12
C MET A 1 -23.52 -3.50 -8.88
N LEU A 2 -22.90 -4.69 -8.96
CA LEU A 2 -22.28 -5.37 -7.79
C LEU A 2 -21.23 -4.53 -7.02
N ARG A 3 -20.38 -3.78 -7.72
CA ARG A 3 -19.36 -2.91 -7.10
C ARG A 3 -19.97 -1.72 -6.34
N LEU A 4 -21.03 -1.13 -6.89
CA LEU A 4 -21.80 -0.06 -6.25
C LEU A 4 -22.50 -0.58 -4.99
N ALA A 5 -23.15 -1.74 -5.07
CA ALA A 5 -23.80 -2.38 -3.93
C ALA A 5 -22.81 -2.73 -2.81
N ARG A 6 -21.60 -3.21 -3.16
CA ARG A 6 -20.53 -3.46 -2.18
C ARG A 6 -20.07 -2.19 -1.48
N SER A 7 -19.78 -1.13 -2.23
CA SER A 7 -19.37 0.16 -1.64
C SER A 7 -20.45 0.78 -0.77
N TRP A 8 -21.73 0.63 -1.16
CA TRP A 8 -22.87 1.03 -0.33
C TRP A 8 -22.95 0.24 0.97
N LEU A 9 -22.75 -1.08 0.90
CA LEU A 9 -22.81 -1.95 2.08
C LEU A 9 -21.64 -1.67 3.04
N GLU A 10 -20.43 -1.48 2.52
CA GLU A 10 -19.25 -1.05 3.29
C GLU A 10 -19.50 0.31 3.96
N PHE A 11 -20.08 1.28 3.23
CA PHE A 11 -20.44 2.59 3.77
C PHE A 11 -21.53 2.49 4.85
N SER A 12 -22.60 1.73 4.64
CA SER A 12 -23.69 1.60 5.62
C SER A 12 -23.20 1.00 6.94
N VAL A 13 -22.28 0.03 6.90
CA VAL A 13 -21.69 -0.54 8.12
C VAL A 13 -20.75 0.45 8.79
N ALA A 14 -19.82 1.06 8.04
CA ALA A 14 -18.84 1.99 8.60
C ALA A 14 -19.51 3.25 9.16
N TYR A 15 -20.46 3.82 8.43
CA TYR A 15 -21.20 5.03 8.84
C TYR A 15 -21.96 4.82 10.15
N VAL A 16 -22.69 3.70 10.29
CA VAL A 16 -23.42 3.39 11.53
C VAL A 16 -22.47 3.25 12.70
N LEU A 17 -21.36 2.53 12.54
CA LEU A 17 -20.37 2.37 13.61
C LEU A 17 -19.72 3.71 14.00
N ILE A 18 -19.37 4.55 13.03
CA ILE A 18 -18.79 5.87 13.27
C ILE A 18 -19.78 6.75 14.05
N VAL A 19 -21.04 6.82 13.61
CA VAL A 19 -22.06 7.66 14.25
C VAL A 19 -22.40 7.15 15.65
N VAL A 20 -22.60 5.84 15.82
CA VAL A 20 -22.90 5.24 17.13
C VAL A 20 -21.74 5.44 18.09
N GLY A 21 -20.51 5.18 17.65
CA GLY A 21 -19.30 5.42 18.43
C GLY A 21 -19.18 6.88 18.83
N PHE A 22 -19.34 7.80 17.88
CA PHE A 22 -19.21 9.23 18.14
C PHE A 22 -20.24 9.74 19.16
N ILE A 23 -21.53 9.39 18.99
CA ILE A 23 -22.60 9.78 19.92
C ILE A 23 -22.35 9.18 21.31
N TYR A 24 -21.93 7.91 21.37
CA TYR A 24 -21.70 7.27 22.65
C TYR A 24 -20.53 7.88 23.41
N GLY A 25 -19.42 8.14 22.70
CA GLY A 25 -18.20 8.75 23.26
C GLY A 25 -18.43 10.16 23.77
N THR A 26 -19.07 11.02 22.97
CA THR A 26 -19.39 12.41 23.37
C THR A 26 -20.39 12.48 24.53
N LYS A 27 -21.28 11.48 24.68
CA LYS A 27 -22.24 11.42 25.79
C LYS A 27 -21.60 11.01 27.11
N HIS A 28 -20.64 10.08 27.08
CA HIS A 28 -20.05 9.49 28.29
C HIS A 28 -18.76 10.17 28.74
N ASP A 29 -18.08 10.90 27.86
CA ASP A 29 -16.90 11.67 28.24
C ASP A 29 -17.19 13.18 28.31
N LYS A 30 -17.16 13.71 29.54
CA LYS A 30 -17.36 15.13 29.80
C LYS A 30 -16.25 16.01 29.23
N THR A 31 -15.03 15.48 29.06
CA THR A 31 -13.89 16.23 28.52
C THR A 31 -13.97 16.42 27.00
N HIS A 32 -14.73 15.58 26.30
CA HIS A 32 -14.88 15.63 24.84
C HIS A 32 -16.25 16.19 24.39
N ARG A 33 -17.03 16.80 25.30
CA ARG A 33 -18.31 17.46 24.94
C ARG A 33 -18.13 18.66 24.01
N ASP A 34 -17.03 19.38 24.14
CA ASP A 34 -16.76 20.57 23.32
C ASP A 34 -16.50 20.20 21.85
N ILE A 35 -16.01 18.99 21.60
CA ILE A 35 -15.85 18.44 20.25
C ILE A 35 -17.20 18.19 19.58
N LEU A 36 -18.22 17.79 20.34
CA LEU A 36 -19.58 17.72 19.83
C LEU A 36 -20.01 19.11 19.35
N LEU A 37 -19.75 20.16 20.13
CA LEU A 37 -20.07 21.55 19.75
C LEU A 37 -19.27 22.05 18.54
N MET A 38 -18.06 21.55 18.29
CA MET A 38 -17.30 21.87 17.07
C MET A 38 -17.79 21.12 15.83
N ILE A 39 -18.22 19.87 15.99
CA ILE A 39 -18.61 19.00 14.87
C ILE A 39 -20.09 19.17 14.51
N LEU A 40 -20.95 19.44 15.49
CA LEU A 40 -22.40 19.54 15.34
C LEU A 40 -22.82 20.63 14.33
N PRO A 41 -22.25 21.85 14.32
CA PRO A 41 -22.53 22.84 13.28
C PRO A 41 -22.20 22.28 11.90
N SER A 42 -21.01 21.69 11.74
CA SER A 42 -20.57 21.05 10.49
C SER A 42 -21.53 19.95 10.03
N VAL A 43 -21.97 19.07 10.94
CA VAL A 43 -22.95 18.02 10.61
C VAL A 43 -24.31 18.62 10.24
N ILE A 44 -24.80 19.63 10.95
CA ILE A 44 -26.12 20.26 10.70
C ILE A 44 -26.11 21.07 9.40
N THR A 45 -25.06 21.87 9.15
CA THR A 45 -25.01 22.77 7.99
C THR A 45 -24.56 22.07 6.72
N LEU A 46 -23.63 21.10 6.81
CA LEU A 46 -23.05 20.42 5.65
C LEU A 46 -23.73 19.08 5.34
N ASN A 47 -24.18 18.33 6.35
CA ASN A 47 -24.84 17.03 6.18
C ASN A 47 -26.35 17.06 6.45
N GLY A 48 -26.88 18.18 6.95
CA GLY A 48 -28.32 18.38 7.14
C GLY A 48 -29.02 18.94 5.89
N VAL A 49 -30.27 19.38 6.10
CA VAL A 49 -31.25 19.73 5.07
C VAL A 49 -30.70 20.66 3.98
N ASN A 50 -29.93 21.70 4.33
CA ASN A 50 -29.40 22.63 3.34
C ASN A 50 -28.30 22.05 2.44
N GLY A 51 -27.33 21.30 3.00
CA GLY A 51 -26.29 20.64 2.19
C GLY A 51 -26.84 19.53 1.30
N PHE A 52 -27.82 18.77 1.81
CA PHE A 52 -28.51 17.71 1.08
C PHE A 52 -29.39 18.24 -0.06
N ILE A 53 -30.09 19.37 0.16
CA ILE A 53 -30.93 20.03 -0.84
C ILE A 53 -30.10 20.72 -1.93
N LEU A 54 -28.98 21.35 -1.57
CA LEU A 54 -28.20 22.14 -2.52
C LEU A 54 -27.26 21.31 -3.41
N ASN A 55 -26.62 20.26 -2.88
CA ASN A 55 -25.54 19.55 -3.58
C ASN A 55 -25.72 18.02 -3.66
N GLY A 56 -26.81 17.48 -3.10
CA GLY A 56 -27.08 16.04 -3.07
C GLY A 56 -26.20 15.24 -2.09
N PRO A 57 -26.49 13.95 -1.89
CA PRO A 57 -25.93 13.13 -0.79
C PRO A 57 -24.42 12.83 -0.85
N PHE A 58 -23.73 13.14 -1.95
CA PHE A 58 -22.41 12.53 -2.26
C PHE A 58 -21.24 13.49 -2.46
N GLU A 59 -21.43 14.81 -2.47
CA GLU A 59 -20.32 15.73 -2.71
C GLU A 59 -19.64 16.20 -1.42
N ARG A 60 -18.29 16.14 -1.43
CA ARG A 60 -17.19 16.77 -0.62
C ARG A 60 -17.41 17.12 0.86
N TYR A 61 -18.61 17.47 1.27
CA TYR A 61 -19.01 18.02 2.55
C TYR A 61 -19.35 16.96 3.61
N THR A 62 -19.67 15.73 3.21
CA THR A 62 -19.87 14.59 4.12
C THR A 62 -18.58 14.05 4.70
N PHE A 63 -17.48 14.09 3.92
CA PHE A 63 -16.21 13.50 4.31
C PHE A 63 -15.52 14.21 5.49
N GLY A 64 -15.59 15.54 5.56
CA GLY A 64 -14.96 16.31 6.65
C GLY A 64 -15.55 15.96 8.03
N PRO A 65 -16.87 16.10 8.24
CA PRO A 65 -17.52 15.70 9.48
C PRO A 65 -17.37 14.20 9.78
N LEU A 66 -17.42 13.31 8.77
CA LEU A 66 -17.19 11.87 8.97
C LEU A 66 -15.78 11.56 9.45
N ALA A 67 -14.76 12.21 8.91
CA ALA A 67 -13.38 12.05 9.35
C ALA A 67 -13.21 12.51 10.81
N LEU A 68 -13.79 13.66 11.17
CA LEU A 68 -13.78 14.17 12.54
C LEU A 68 -14.51 13.24 13.51
N MET A 69 -15.70 12.74 13.14
CA MET A 69 -16.44 11.76 13.95
C MET A 69 -15.65 10.46 14.13
N SER A 70 -14.91 10.03 13.11
CA SER A 70 -14.12 8.79 13.12
C SER A 70 -12.98 8.81 14.15
N ILE A 71 -12.40 9.99 14.43
CA ILE A 71 -11.36 10.17 15.45
C ILE A 71 -11.90 9.81 16.85
N PHE A 72 -13.14 10.20 17.14
CA PHE A 72 -13.76 9.99 18.46
C PHE A 72 -14.64 8.74 18.54
N SER A 73 -15.04 8.18 17.39
CA SER A 73 -15.87 6.99 17.36
C SER A 73 -15.18 5.77 17.97
N GLY A 74 -13.85 5.67 17.84
CA GLY A 74 -13.07 4.59 18.45
C GLY A 74 -13.25 4.52 19.96
N TYR A 75 -13.12 5.65 20.66
CA TYR A 75 -13.32 5.74 22.10
C TYR A 75 -14.75 5.33 22.50
N GLY A 76 -15.77 5.86 21.82
CA GLY A 76 -17.15 5.54 22.18
C GLY A 76 -17.55 4.10 21.85
N ILE A 77 -16.98 3.48 20.82
CA ILE A 77 -17.16 2.04 20.56
C ILE A 77 -16.52 1.20 21.68
N ILE A 78 -15.34 1.60 22.19
CA ILE A 78 -14.66 0.93 23.30
C ILE A 78 -15.48 1.03 24.59
N GLU A 79 -15.99 2.23 24.91
CA GLU A 79 -16.86 2.44 26.07
C GLU A 79 -18.18 1.66 25.94
N LEU A 80 -18.80 1.67 24.76
CA LEU A 80 -19.99 0.89 24.47
C LEU A 80 -19.70 -0.60 24.68
N TYR A 81 -18.59 -1.10 24.15
CA TYR A 81 -18.16 -2.48 24.36
C TYR A 81 -17.99 -2.80 25.84
N ASN A 82 -17.29 -1.96 26.60
CA ASN A 82 -17.04 -2.18 28.03
C ASN A 82 -18.33 -2.20 28.86
N ASN A 83 -19.31 -1.36 28.51
CA ASN A 83 -20.59 -1.28 29.23
C ASN A 83 -21.55 -2.42 28.88
N PHE A 84 -21.41 -3.03 27.70
CA PHE A 84 -22.27 -4.11 27.24
C PHE A 84 -21.64 -5.50 27.32
N LYS A 85 -20.30 -5.63 27.46
CA LYS A 85 -19.62 -6.95 27.52
C LYS A 85 -20.10 -7.82 28.68
N SER A 86 -20.45 -7.23 29.82
CA SER A 86 -20.98 -7.96 30.98
C SER A 86 -22.44 -8.41 30.80
N LYS A 87 -23.17 -7.77 29.88
CA LYS A 87 -24.61 -8.02 29.64
C LYS A 87 -24.86 -8.95 28.46
N ILE A 88 -23.89 -9.11 27.56
CA ILE A 88 -24.00 -9.93 26.36
C ILE A 88 -22.91 -11.00 26.41
N LYS A 89 -23.28 -12.23 26.78
CA LYS A 89 -22.37 -13.38 26.92
C LYS A 89 -21.35 -13.54 25.77
N PRO A 90 -21.71 -13.44 24.47
CA PRO A 90 -20.73 -13.58 23.40
C PRO A 90 -19.75 -12.40 23.27
N LEU A 91 -20.03 -11.24 23.88
CA LEU A 91 -19.10 -10.11 23.93
C LEU A 91 -18.12 -10.20 25.11
N ASN A 92 -18.33 -11.11 26.07
CA ASN A 92 -17.41 -11.30 27.20
C ASN A 92 -16.24 -12.26 26.90
N ILE A 93 -16.03 -12.61 25.63
CA ILE A 93 -15.05 -13.64 25.25
C ILE A 93 -13.61 -13.07 25.29
N LEU A 94 -13.42 -11.80 24.91
CA LEU A 94 -12.10 -11.17 24.80
C LEU A 94 -12.10 -9.78 25.43
N THR A 95 -10.92 -9.26 25.79
CA THR A 95 -10.77 -7.84 26.14
C THR A 95 -10.63 -7.00 24.86
N VAL A 96 -10.76 -5.68 24.95
CA VAL A 96 -10.62 -4.77 23.79
C VAL A 96 -9.26 -4.92 23.14
N GLU A 97 -8.20 -5.01 23.94
CA GLU A 97 -6.83 -5.21 23.48
C GLU A 97 -6.69 -6.51 22.70
N LYS A 98 -7.36 -7.58 23.15
CA LYS A 98 -7.37 -8.87 22.45
C LYS A 98 -8.16 -8.82 21.14
N TRP A 99 -9.26 -8.06 21.07
CA TRP A 99 -9.97 -7.83 19.82
C TRP A 99 -9.14 -7.03 18.81
N ILE A 100 -8.46 -5.99 19.26
CA ILE A 100 -7.53 -5.21 18.42
C ILE A 100 -6.39 -6.09 17.94
N ALA A 101 -5.76 -6.85 18.84
CA ALA A 101 -4.69 -7.79 18.49
C ALA A 101 -5.18 -8.83 17.47
N LEU A 102 -6.36 -9.42 17.68
CA LEU A 102 -6.96 -10.36 16.75
C LEU A 102 -7.24 -9.72 15.39
N PHE A 103 -7.79 -8.50 15.36
CA PHE A 103 -8.02 -7.76 14.12
C PHE A 103 -6.71 -7.53 13.36
N LEU A 104 -5.65 -7.08 14.04
CA LEU A 104 -4.34 -6.85 13.44
C LEU A 104 -3.71 -8.15 12.92
N ILE A 105 -3.83 -9.26 13.66
CA ILE A 105 -3.37 -10.59 13.24
C ILE A 105 -4.13 -11.04 11.98
N VAL A 106 -5.47 -10.94 11.98
CA VAL A 106 -6.31 -11.32 10.83
C VAL A 106 -5.98 -10.43 9.63
N GLN A 107 -5.83 -9.13 9.83
CA GLN A 107 -5.45 -8.18 8.78
C GLN A 107 -4.09 -8.55 8.20
N LEU A 108 -3.08 -8.84 9.04
CA LEU A 108 -1.75 -9.26 8.60
C LEU A 108 -1.81 -10.55 7.77
N ILE A 109 -2.59 -11.55 8.22
CA ILE A 109 -2.79 -12.81 7.50
C ILE A 109 -3.46 -12.56 6.15
N LEU A 110 -4.55 -11.79 6.12
CA LEU A 110 -5.30 -11.51 4.89
C LEU A 110 -4.47 -10.73 3.88
N LEU A 111 -3.70 -9.74 4.33
CA LEU A 111 -2.84 -8.97 3.43
C LEU A 111 -1.69 -9.83 2.90
N ASN A 112 -1.07 -10.68 3.72
CA ASN A 112 -0.05 -11.63 3.24
C ASN A 112 -0.63 -12.66 2.28
N ALA A 113 -1.81 -13.21 2.55
CA ALA A 113 -2.51 -14.12 1.65
C ALA A 113 -2.88 -13.42 0.33
N ALA A 114 -3.35 -12.17 0.40
CA ALA A 114 -3.61 -11.35 -0.77
C ALA A 114 -2.34 -11.12 -1.57
N VAL A 115 -1.21 -10.82 -0.92
CA VAL A 115 0.08 -10.73 -1.60
C VAL A 115 0.45 -12.05 -2.25
N LEU A 116 0.45 -13.18 -1.54
CA LEU A 116 0.79 -14.47 -2.15
C LEU A 116 -0.10 -14.83 -3.34
N LYS A 117 -1.38 -14.45 -3.30
CA LYS A 117 -2.35 -14.75 -4.36
C LYS A 117 -2.30 -13.77 -5.53
N LEU A 118 -2.01 -12.50 -5.27
CA LEU A 118 -2.10 -11.40 -6.24
C LEU A 118 -0.75 -10.87 -6.69
N SER A 119 0.33 -11.22 -5.98
CA SER A 119 1.67 -10.73 -6.27
C SER A 119 2.27 -11.46 -7.46
N ASP A 120 2.15 -10.82 -8.60
CA ASP A 120 2.78 -11.26 -9.84
C ASP A 120 4.27 -10.83 -9.91
N ILE A 121 4.82 -10.19 -8.86
CA ILE A 121 6.25 -9.85 -8.71
C ILE A 121 7.08 -10.86 -7.92
N GLY A 122 6.48 -11.98 -7.52
CA GLY A 122 7.16 -13.00 -6.70
C GLY A 122 7.36 -12.59 -5.24
N ALA A 123 6.67 -11.56 -4.76
CA ALA A 123 6.61 -11.24 -3.34
C ALA A 123 5.97 -12.39 -2.55
N LYS A 124 6.60 -12.72 -1.43
CA LYS A 124 6.21 -13.77 -0.48
C LYS A 124 5.40 -13.24 0.70
N GLY A 125 5.19 -11.92 0.77
CA GLY A 125 4.34 -11.29 1.76
C GLY A 125 4.36 -9.76 1.67
N ILE A 126 3.56 -9.11 2.50
CA ILE A 126 3.45 -7.64 2.49
C ILE A 126 4.78 -6.93 2.76
N GLN A 127 5.67 -7.62 3.46
CA GLN A 127 7.03 -7.20 3.73
C GLN A 127 7.86 -6.88 2.49
N ASP A 128 7.61 -7.60 1.40
CA ASP A 128 8.36 -7.43 0.17
C ASP A 128 7.89 -6.18 -0.60
N TYR A 129 6.70 -5.67 -0.23
CA TYR A 129 6.19 -4.36 -0.65
C TYR A 129 6.66 -3.30 0.35
N GLY A 130 7.97 -3.05 0.37
CA GLY A 130 8.58 -2.06 1.24
C GLY A 130 10.08 -1.93 1.02
N TYR A 131 10.69 -0.95 1.68
CA TYR A 131 12.12 -0.64 1.58
C TYR A 131 13.04 -1.63 2.33
N TRP A 132 12.57 -2.87 2.57
CA TRP A 132 13.26 -3.84 3.44
C TRP A 132 14.54 -4.38 2.82
N TYR A 133 14.61 -4.42 1.49
CA TYR A 133 15.78 -4.91 0.76
C TYR A 133 16.70 -3.78 0.31
N ASP A 134 16.28 -2.53 0.42
CA ASP A 134 17.01 -1.35 -0.04
C ASP A 134 18.41 -1.26 0.53
N ARG A 135 18.59 -1.58 1.82
CA ARG A 135 19.94 -1.57 2.44
C ARG A 135 20.90 -2.52 1.73
N LYS A 136 20.44 -3.70 1.30
CA LYS A 136 21.27 -4.66 0.56
C LYS A 136 21.53 -4.17 -0.87
N VAL A 137 20.51 -3.59 -1.52
CA VAL A 137 20.66 -2.95 -2.84
C VAL A 137 21.70 -1.83 -2.77
N PHE A 138 21.62 -0.94 -1.78
CA PHE A 138 22.58 0.14 -1.57
C PHE A 138 23.99 -0.37 -1.30
N ASN A 139 24.16 -1.43 -0.52
CA ASN A 139 25.47 -2.01 -0.27
C ASN A 139 26.12 -2.52 -1.57
N ILE A 140 25.36 -3.27 -2.39
CA ILE A 140 25.87 -3.76 -3.68
C ILE A 140 26.29 -2.59 -4.57
N LEU A 141 25.42 -1.59 -4.74
CA LEU A 141 25.73 -0.43 -5.59
C LEU A 141 26.94 0.36 -5.08
N LYS A 142 27.12 0.49 -3.76
CA LYS A 142 28.29 1.18 -3.19
C LYS A 142 29.59 0.40 -3.35
N GLU A 143 29.52 -0.92 -3.33
CA GLU A 143 30.70 -1.79 -3.41
C GLU A 143 31.13 -2.06 -4.85
N ARG A 144 30.18 -2.05 -5.79
CA ARG A 144 30.37 -2.58 -7.14
C ARG A 144 30.23 -1.57 -8.26
N ALA A 145 29.45 -0.50 -8.05
CA ALA A 145 29.16 0.44 -9.12
C ALA A 145 30.11 1.64 -9.10
N ALA A 146 30.49 2.11 -10.29
CA ALA A 146 31.38 3.26 -10.46
C ALA A 146 30.58 4.55 -10.72
N PRO A 147 31.07 5.73 -10.27
CA PRO A 147 30.32 6.99 -10.35
C PRO A 147 29.86 7.42 -11.75
N GLU A 148 30.60 7.01 -12.78
CA GLU A 148 30.38 7.32 -14.19
C GLU A 148 29.33 6.44 -14.88
N GLU A 149 29.05 5.26 -14.31
CA GLU A 149 28.16 4.27 -14.90
C GLU A 149 26.73 4.82 -15.05
N PHE A 150 26.09 4.39 -16.13
CA PHE A 150 24.73 4.76 -16.45
C PHE A 150 23.74 3.75 -15.87
N PHE A 151 22.92 4.23 -14.94
CA PHE A 151 21.91 3.43 -14.26
C PHE A 151 20.52 3.69 -14.84
N VAL A 152 19.75 2.62 -15.04
CA VAL A 152 18.35 2.70 -15.44
C VAL A 152 17.49 1.83 -14.52
N GLY A 153 16.34 2.36 -14.08
CA GLY A 153 15.34 1.59 -13.34
C GLY A 153 14.87 2.27 -12.05
N THR A 154 14.79 1.50 -10.97
CA THR A 154 14.36 1.98 -9.64
C THR A 154 15.25 3.12 -9.09
N PRO A 155 14.81 3.91 -8.09
CA PRO A 155 15.50 5.14 -7.68
C PRO A 155 16.73 4.91 -6.80
N HIS A 156 17.10 3.66 -6.52
CA HIS A 156 18.16 3.34 -5.57
C HIS A 156 19.50 4.06 -5.85
N PRO A 157 20.00 4.17 -7.10
CA PRO A 157 21.25 4.88 -7.39
C PRO A 157 21.17 6.37 -7.05
N ALA A 158 20.04 7.02 -7.38
CA ALA A 158 19.83 8.43 -7.08
C ALA A 158 19.83 8.70 -5.57
N LEU A 159 19.25 7.79 -4.77
CA LEU A 159 19.18 7.91 -3.31
C LEU A 159 20.56 7.83 -2.62
N ILE A 160 21.55 7.24 -3.27
CA ILE A 160 22.93 7.14 -2.76
C ILE A 160 23.91 8.07 -3.49
N GLY A 161 23.41 8.96 -4.34
CA GLY A 161 24.17 10.07 -4.92
C GLY A 161 24.71 9.86 -6.34
N PHE A 162 24.36 8.77 -7.02
CA PHE A 162 24.71 8.61 -8.44
C PHE A 162 23.94 9.60 -9.30
N LYS A 163 24.67 10.36 -10.13
CA LYS A 163 24.10 11.42 -10.97
C LYS A 163 23.65 10.91 -12.33
N ASN A 164 24.32 9.90 -12.87
CA ASN A 164 24.03 9.33 -14.18
C ASN A 164 22.96 8.24 -14.08
N TRP A 165 21.74 8.63 -13.74
CA TRP A 165 20.62 7.72 -13.54
C TRP A 165 19.37 8.20 -14.26
N THR A 166 18.60 7.25 -14.80
CA THR A 166 17.29 7.51 -15.41
C THR A 166 16.23 6.57 -14.83
N TRP A 167 15.11 7.16 -14.40
CA TRP A 167 13.95 6.39 -13.97
C TRP A 167 13.36 5.61 -15.15
N ALA A 168 13.16 4.31 -14.96
CA ALA A 168 12.37 3.50 -15.89
C ALA A 168 11.20 2.83 -15.16
N ASP A 169 10.00 3.36 -15.39
CA ASP A 169 8.75 2.78 -14.87
C ASP A 169 8.29 1.65 -15.77
N ARG A 170 8.26 0.39 -15.28
CA ARG A 170 7.61 -0.81 -15.85
C ARG A 170 7.84 -1.14 -17.34
N ASN A 171 8.52 -0.28 -18.09
CA ASN A 171 8.77 -0.33 -19.52
C ASN A 171 10.20 -0.80 -19.71
N ILE A 172 10.41 -2.08 -19.39
CA ILE A 172 11.71 -2.74 -19.49
C ILE A 172 12.26 -2.67 -20.91
N LYS A 173 11.38 -2.75 -21.92
CA LYS A 173 11.81 -2.61 -23.31
C LYS A 173 12.57 -1.30 -23.54
N LYS A 174 11.98 -0.15 -23.15
CA LYS A 174 12.64 1.14 -23.26
C LYS A 174 13.88 1.23 -22.36
N ALA A 175 13.81 0.68 -21.14
CA ALA A 175 14.92 0.69 -20.20
C ALA A 175 16.17 0.00 -20.77
N VAL A 176 15.96 -1.15 -21.41
CA VAL A 176 16.99 -1.97 -22.05
C VAL A 176 17.51 -1.30 -23.35
N GLU A 177 16.64 -0.61 -24.09
CA GLU A 177 17.02 0.12 -25.31
C GLU A 177 17.96 1.30 -25.05
N LEU A 178 17.95 1.87 -23.84
CA LEU A 178 18.86 2.94 -23.41
C LEU A 178 20.31 2.47 -23.23
N ASP A 179 20.57 1.17 -23.32
CA ASP A 179 21.89 0.56 -23.18
C ASP A 179 22.60 0.95 -21.87
N PRO A 180 22.00 0.65 -20.70
CA PRO A 180 22.58 0.99 -19.41
C PRO A 180 23.77 0.08 -19.05
N ASP A 181 24.65 0.59 -18.19
CA ASP A 181 25.64 -0.22 -17.49
C ASP A 181 24.94 -1.00 -16.37
N TRP A 182 23.97 -0.39 -15.68
CA TRP A 182 23.15 -1.04 -14.65
C TRP A 182 21.65 -0.96 -14.94
N LEU A 183 20.99 -2.11 -14.93
CA LEU A 183 19.52 -2.21 -14.89
C LEU A 183 19.07 -2.69 -13.52
N ILE A 184 18.32 -1.85 -12.79
CA ILE A 184 17.79 -2.19 -11.47
C ILE A 184 16.28 -2.27 -11.53
N THR A 185 15.76 -3.49 -11.43
CA THR A 185 14.35 -3.79 -11.68
C THR A 185 13.83 -4.90 -10.76
N PHE A 186 12.62 -5.39 -11.03
CA PHE A 186 12.03 -6.54 -10.35
C PHE A 186 12.19 -7.81 -11.19
N LYS A 187 12.42 -8.93 -10.51
CA LYS A 187 12.63 -10.25 -11.14
C LYS A 187 11.52 -10.63 -12.12
N SER A 188 10.28 -10.26 -11.85
CA SER A 188 9.14 -10.61 -12.69
C SER A 188 9.03 -9.79 -13.97
N TRP A 189 9.73 -8.66 -14.07
CA TRP A 189 9.59 -7.74 -15.21
C TRP A 189 10.58 -8.04 -16.33
N VAL A 190 11.58 -8.88 -16.06
CA VAL A 190 12.60 -9.28 -17.01
C VAL A 190 12.62 -10.79 -17.19
N ASN A 191 12.93 -11.23 -18.40
CA ASN A 191 13.41 -12.57 -18.69
C ASN A 191 14.79 -12.46 -19.35
N PHE A 192 15.50 -13.57 -19.41
CA PHE A 192 16.78 -13.66 -20.10
C PHE A 192 16.62 -14.52 -21.34
N ARG A 193 17.31 -14.15 -22.42
CA ARG A 193 17.31 -14.92 -23.68
C ARG A 193 18.07 -16.24 -23.55
N GLU A 194 19.02 -16.27 -22.63
CA GLU A 194 19.89 -17.40 -22.33
C GLU A 194 19.86 -17.68 -20.83
N ASN A 195 20.47 -18.79 -20.41
CA ASN A 195 20.55 -19.15 -19.01
C ASN A 195 21.37 -18.08 -18.24
N PRO A 196 20.80 -17.36 -17.26
CA PRO A 196 21.48 -16.22 -16.62
C PRO A 196 22.83 -16.57 -16.00
N GLN A 197 23.01 -17.81 -15.54
CA GLN A 197 24.23 -18.31 -14.92
C GLN A 197 25.36 -18.58 -15.92
N GLU A 198 25.06 -18.62 -17.22
CA GLU A 198 26.04 -18.92 -18.29
C GLU A 198 26.49 -17.65 -19.03
N ILE A 199 25.81 -16.52 -18.80
CA ILE A 199 26.12 -15.23 -19.44
C ILE A 199 27.28 -14.58 -18.68
N ARG A 200 28.47 -14.55 -19.28
CA ARG A 200 29.66 -13.98 -18.65
C ARG A 200 29.70 -12.46 -18.71
N GLU A 201 29.00 -11.89 -19.69
CA GLU A 201 28.95 -10.44 -19.92
C GLU A 201 28.01 -9.71 -18.96
N LEU A 202 27.33 -10.45 -18.07
CA LEU A 202 26.41 -9.90 -17.07
C LEU A 202 26.75 -10.39 -15.66
N GLU A 203 26.83 -9.45 -14.72
CA GLU A 203 26.81 -9.77 -13.30
C GLU A 203 25.40 -9.53 -12.74
N ILE A 204 24.79 -10.55 -12.13
CA ILE A 204 23.38 -10.52 -11.73
C ILE A 204 23.24 -10.72 -10.22
N TYR A 205 22.67 -9.72 -9.55
CA TYR A 205 22.40 -9.76 -8.12
C TYR A 205 20.92 -9.85 -7.83
N SER A 206 20.56 -10.83 -7.00
CA SER A 206 19.19 -11.19 -6.65
C SER A 206 18.92 -10.87 -5.18
N VAL A 207 18.14 -9.82 -4.90
CA VAL A 207 17.87 -9.34 -3.54
C VAL A 207 16.37 -9.21 -3.31
N GLY A 208 15.77 -10.18 -2.62
CA GLY A 208 14.31 -10.19 -2.42
C GLY A 208 13.58 -10.17 -3.76
N PRO A 209 12.68 -9.21 -4.04
CA PRO A 209 12.03 -9.07 -5.34
C PRO A 209 12.89 -8.33 -6.38
N TYR A 210 13.96 -7.66 -5.95
CA TYR A 210 14.84 -6.89 -6.83
C TYR A 210 15.83 -7.77 -7.59
N LEU A 211 16.16 -7.29 -8.78
CA LEU A 211 17.22 -7.80 -9.63
C LEU A 211 18.07 -6.60 -10.08
N LEU A 212 19.35 -6.63 -9.72
CA LEU A 212 20.34 -5.68 -10.24
C LEU A 212 21.14 -6.44 -11.28
N ILE A 213 21.20 -5.92 -12.50
CA ILE A 213 21.93 -6.50 -13.62
C ILE A 213 22.99 -5.48 -14.01
N HIS A 214 24.24 -5.86 -13.93
CA HIS A 214 25.39 -5.07 -14.35
C HIS A 214 25.93 -5.63 -15.67
N ALA A 215 26.19 -4.76 -16.62
CA ALA A 215 26.82 -5.09 -17.88
C ALA A 215 28.35 -5.01 -17.72
N GLU A 216 29.04 -6.15 -17.72
CA GLU A 216 30.51 -6.14 -17.78
C GLU A 216 30.99 -5.73 -19.18
N GLU A 217 30.18 -5.99 -20.20
CA GLU A 217 30.38 -5.52 -21.57
C GLU A 217 29.25 -4.60 -22.01
N LYS A 218 29.60 -3.46 -22.62
CA LYS A 218 28.63 -2.51 -23.17
C LYS A 218 27.71 -3.21 -24.18
N GLY A 219 26.40 -3.01 -24.07
CA GLY A 219 25.43 -3.71 -24.92
C GLY A 219 24.91 -5.02 -24.34
N ALA A 220 25.53 -5.60 -23.31
CA ALA A 220 25.17 -6.92 -22.81
C ALA A 220 23.73 -6.98 -22.27
N ILE A 221 23.29 -5.95 -21.53
CA ILE A 221 21.90 -5.88 -21.04
C ILE A 221 20.91 -5.88 -22.21
N LYS A 222 21.19 -5.12 -23.28
CA LYS A 222 20.37 -5.08 -24.49
C LYS A 222 20.35 -6.40 -25.25
N LYS A 223 21.48 -7.10 -25.28
CA LYS A 223 21.63 -8.38 -25.94
C LYS A 223 20.81 -9.47 -25.23
N TYR A 224 20.90 -9.55 -23.91
CA TYR A 224 20.43 -10.71 -23.16
C TYR A 224 19.15 -10.51 -22.35
N VAL A 225 18.83 -9.29 -21.94
CA VAL A 225 17.65 -9.01 -21.11
C VAL A 225 16.48 -8.64 -22.01
N VAL A 226 15.32 -9.22 -21.74
CA VAL A 226 14.07 -8.89 -22.43
C VAL A 226 12.97 -8.60 -21.42
N SER A 227 12.01 -7.75 -21.81
CA SER A 227 10.81 -7.55 -21.02
C SER A 227 10.07 -8.88 -20.88
N SER A 228 9.69 -9.24 -19.66
CA SER A 228 8.75 -10.34 -19.45
C SER A 228 7.42 -10.01 -20.12
N ASP A 229 6.75 -11.00 -20.71
CA ASP A 229 5.45 -10.80 -21.34
C ASP A 229 4.37 -10.70 -20.26
N LEU A 230 4.16 -9.47 -19.80
CA LEU A 230 3.11 -9.16 -18.84
C LEU A 230 1.71 -9.17 -19.50
N LYS A 231 1.53 -9.63 -20.76
CA LYS A 231 0.19 -9.67 -21.40
C LYS A 231 -0.83 -10.55 -20.66
N LEU A 232 -0.41 -11.51 -19.86
CA LEU A 232 -1.28 -12.21 -18.91
C LEU A 232 -1.93 -11.26 -17.88
N TRP A 233 -1.41 -10.05 -17.71
CA TRP A 233 -1.87 -9.05 -16.76
C TRP A 233 -3.03 -8.19 -17.29
N LYS A 234 -3.31 -8.22 -18.61
CA LYS A 234 -4.49 -7.55 -19.20
C LYS A 234 -5.80 -8.32 -18.99
N PHE A 235 -5.73 -9.58 -18.53
CA PHE A 235 -6.89 -10.48 -18.41
C PHE A 235 -7.45 -10.64 -17.00
N ARG A 236 -6.90 -9.97 -15.99
CA ARG A 236 -7.51 -9.90 -14.65
C ARG A 236 -8.38 -8.63 -14.55
N LYS A 237 -9.56 -8.67 -15.20
CA LYS A 237 -10.68 -7.76 -14.91
C LYS A 237 -11.34 -8.13 -13.58
#